data_AF-A0AAV4HYU6-F1
#
_entry.id   AF-A0AAV4HYU6-F1
#
_cell.length_a   1.000
_cell.length_b   1.000
_cell.length_c   1.000
_cell.angle_alpha   90.00
_cell.angle_beta   90.00
_cell.angle_gamma   90.00
#
_symmetry.space_group_name_H-M   'P 1'
#
loop_
_entity.id
_entity.type
_entity.pdbx_description
1 polymer ?
#
loop_
_entity_poly.entity_id
_entity_poly.type
_entity_poly.pdbx_seq_one_letter_code
_entity_poly.pdbx_strand_id
1 'polypeptide(L)'
;MQEKKDKNGKEDSGDVGREFKDKVNRQHRRHKVQTANEKWIDLKGVLLSTAEEVCGTSKGGKKIDKETWWWSEEVQTSIKKKKEAFKNWQREGTDQLKEVYKEKKKEAKRAVAKAKEVSYKQWYENLDTREGDDLHLQDCKSENRGKKRHKRDKSDQGPTGRSAD
;
A
#
# COMPACT_ATOMS: atom_id res chain seq x y z
N MET A 1 -34.39 37.15 -16.46
CA MET A 1 -33.42 37.11 -15.34
C MET A 1 -32.27 36.24 -15.79
N GLN A 2 -31.07 36.81 -15.94
CA GLN A 2 -29.90 36.09 -16.43
C GLN A 2 -29.41 35.08 -15.40
N GLU A 3 -29.29 33.83 -15.84
CA GLU A 3 -28.67 32.73 -15.13
C GLU A 3 -27.14 32.91 -15.19
N LYS A 4 -26.52 33.19 -14.05
CA LYS A 4 -25.06 33.30 -13.94
C LYS A 4 -24.48 31.88 -13.95
N LYS A 5 -23.72 31.56 -15.00
CA LYS A 5 -22.84 30.39 -15.03
C LYS A 5 -21.55 30.70 -14.28
N ASP A 6 -21.32 29.98 -13.18
CA ASP A 6 -20.05 30.04 -12.45
C ASP A 6 -18.94 29.31 -13.23
N LYS A 7 -17.82 30.01 -13.37
CA LYS A 7 -16.59 29.57 -14.05
C LYS A 7 -15.63 28.93 -13.05
N ASN A 8 -15.92 27.70 -12.61
CA ASN A 8 -14.90 26.79 -12.07
C ASN A 8 -15.53 25.42 -11.80
N GLY A 9 -15.19 24.42 -12.62
CA GLY A 9 -15.63 23.03 -12.45
C GLY A 9 -14.93 22.35 -11.29
N LYS A 10 -15.31 22.72 -10.06
CA LYS A 10 -14.96 22.00 -8.84
C LYS A 10 -16.25 21.51 -8.23
N GLU A 11 -16.67 20.32 -8.67
CA GLU A 11 -17.82 19.63 -8.09
C GLU A 11 -17.57 19.44 -6.59
N ASP A 12 -18.58 19.83 -5.83
CA ASP A 12 -18.55 20.00 -4.40
C ASP A 12 -18.40 18.63 -3.73
N SER A 13 -17.28 18.38 -3.06
CA SER A 13 -16.98 17.09 -2.37
C SER A 13 -18.06 16.70 -1.34
N GLY A 14 -18.92 17.64 -0.92
CA GLY A 14 -20.06 17.39 -0.05
C GLY A 14 -21.29 16.78 -0.74
N ASP A 15 -21.32 16.70 -2.07
CA ASP A 15 -22.47 16.22 -2.85
C ASP A 15 -22.50 14.70 -3.00
N VAL A 16 -21.35 14.11 -3.32
CA VAL A 16 -21.15 12.67 -3.51
C VAL A 16 -21.58 11.84 -2.29
N GLY A 17 -21.27 12.33 -1.08
CA GLY A 17 -21.66 11.66 0.17
C GLY A 17 -23.17 11.71 0.45
N ARG A 18 -23.85 12.80 0.06
CA ARG A 18 -25.31 12.91 0.16
C ARG A 18 -25.98 12.00 -0.86
N GLU A 19 -25.49 12.01 -2.10
CA GLU A 19 -25.99 11.16 -3.17
C GLU A 19 -25.87 9.67 -2.82
N PHE A 20 -24.70 9.24 -2.31
CA PHE A 20 -24.49 7.88 -1.83
C PHE A 20 -25.52 7.48 -0.78
N LYS A 21 -25.70 8.32 0.25
CA LYS A 21 -26.63 8.05 1.35
C LYS A 21 -28.08 7.93 0.85
N ASP A 22 -28.52 8.83 -0.01
CA ASP A 22 -29.88 8.82 -0.56
C ASP A 22 -30.12 7.60 -1.46
N LYS A 23 -29.10 7.17 -2.19
CA LYS A 23 -29.18 6.02 -3.09
C LYS A 23 -29.18 4.70 -2.34
N VAL A 24 -28.35 4.54 -1.31
CA VAL A 24 -28.37 3.39 -0.39
C VAL A 24 -29.76 3.26 0.27
N ASN A 25 -30.31 4.36 0.79
CA ASN A 25 -31.61 4.35 1.45
C ASN A 25 -32.76 3.97 0.50
N ARG A 26 -32.71 4.39 -0.77
CA ARG A 26 -33.71 4.04 -1.79
C ARG A 26 -33.66 2.56 -2.17
N GLN A 27 -32.46 1.99 -2.33
CA GLN A 27 -32.28 0.60 -2.73
C GLN A 27 -32.60 -0.36 -1.58
N HIS A 28 -32.11 -0.06 -0.37
CA HIS A 28 -32.32 -0.91 0.80
C HIS A 28 -33.81 -1.04 1.18
N ARG A 29 -34.61 0.01 1.00
CA ARG A 29 -36.07 -0.02 1.27
C ARG A 29 -36.87 -0.94 0.33
N ARG A 30 -36.30 -1.36 -0.81
CA ARG A 30 -37.01 -2.18 -1.81
C ARG A 30 -36.98 -3.67 -1.52
N HIS A 31 -36.09 -4.13 -0.62
CA HIS A 31 -35.85 -5.54 -0.38
C HIS A 31 -36.57 -6.02 0.90
N LYS A 32 -37.57 -6.90 0.74
CA LYS A 32 -38.24 -7.58 1.88
C LYS A 32 -37.55 -8.92 2.15
N VAL A 33 -36.58 -8.90 3.04
CA VAL A 33 -35.77 -10.08 3.40
C VAL A 33 -36.16 -10.58 4.79
N GLN A 34 -36.29 -11.91 4.95
CA GLN A 34 -36.91 -12.52 6.12
C GLN A 34 -35.89 -12.83 7.24
N THR A 35 -34.67 -13.29 6.91
CA THR A 35 -33.67 -13.65 7.94
C THR A 35 -32.60 -12.58 8.15
N ALA A 36 -31.96 -12.59 9.32
CA ALA A 36 -30.91 -11.62 9.66
C ALA A 36 -29.66 -11.74 8.76
N ASN A 37 -29.24 -12.96 8.41
CA ASN A 37 -28.07 -13.19 7.58
C ASN A 37 -28.28 -12.66 6.15
N GLU A 38 -29.46 -12.92 5.57
CA GLU A 38 -29.81 -12.43 4.24
C GLU A 38 -29.92 -10.90 4.21
N LYS A 39 -30.41 -10.25 5.28
CA LYS A 39 -30.41 -8.79 5.41
C LYS A 39 -29.00 -8.19 5.37
N TRP A 40 -28.03 -8.84 6.01
CA TRP A 40 -26.63 -8.38 6.00
C TRP A 40 -25.96 -8.56 4.64
N ILE A 41 -26.23 -9.68 3.96
CA ILE A 41 -25.72 -9.94 2.61
C ILE A 41 -26.28 -8.91 1.63
N ASP A 42 -27.58 -8.63 1.73
CA ASP A 42 -28.27 -7.64 0.91
C ASP A 42 -27.73 -6.22 1.15
N LEU A 43 -27.64 -5.80 2.42
CA LEU A 43 -27.09 -4.49 2.80
C LEU A 43 -25.66 -4.31 2.27
N LYS A 44 -24.82 -5.34 2.40
CA LYS A 44 -23.46 -5.33 1.86
C LYS A 44 -23.46 -5.16 0.34
N GLY A 45 -24.34 -5.86 -0.37
CA GLY A 45 -24.49 -5.73 -1.82
C GLY A 45 -24.88 -4.32 -2.23
N VAL A 46 -25.90 -3.74 -1.57
CA VAL A 46 -26.36 -2.37 -1.83
C VAL A 46 -25.24 -1.34 -1.56
N LEU A 47 -24.50 -1.48 -0.46
CA LEU A 47 -23.41 -0.58 -0.12
C LEU A 47 -22.28 -0.63 -1.15
N LEU A 48 -21.85 -1.82 -1.55
CA LEU A 48 -20.75 -1.99 -2.52
C LEU A 48 -21.15 -1.49 -3.91
N SER A 49 -22.33 -1.83 -4.39
CA SER A 49 -22.83 -1.39 -5.69
C SER A 49 -23.00 0.14 -5.74
N THR A 50 -23.56 0.73 -4.68
CA THR A 50 -23.71 2.20 -4.62
C THR A 50 -22.35 2.88 -4.50
N ALA A 51 -21.39 2.29 -3.79
CA ALA A 51 -20.06 2.85 -3.65
C ALA A 51 -19.29 2.79 -4.99
N GLU A 52 -19.42 1.72 -5.75
CA GLU A 52 -18.83 1.61 -7.08
C GLU A 52 -19.46 2.61 -8.07
N GLU A 53 -20.78 2.82 -8.00
CA GLU A 53 -21.47 3.75 -8.88
C GLU A 53 -21.17 5.22 -8.56
N VAL A 54 -21.10 5.57 -7.28
CA VAL A 54 -20.93 6.97 -6.83
C VAL A 54 -19.44 7.36 -6.70
N CYS A 55 -18.62 6.47 -6.14
CA CYS A 55 -17.21 6.76 -5.88
C CYS A 55 -16.26 6.15 -6.93
N GLY A 56 -16.75 5.27 -7.80
CA GLY A 56 -15.94 4.52 -8.75
C GLY A 56 -15.04 3.47 -8.08
N THR A 57 -14.45 2.60 -8.89
CA THR A 57 -13.45 1.63 -8.43
C THR A 57 -12.05 2.23 -8.54
N SER A 58 -11.49 2.70 -7.43
CA SER A 58 -10.07 3.09 -7.41
C SER A 58 -9.20 1.84 -7.42
N LYS A 59 -8.40 1.65 -8.48
CA LYS A 59 -7.26 0.73 -8.43
C LYS A 59 -6.30 1.34 -7.41
N GLY A 60 -6.25 0.77 -6.20
CA GLY A 60 -5.46 1.27 -5.08
C GLY A 60 -4.14 1.84 -5.55
N GLY A 61 -3.83 3.07 -5.14
CA GLY A 61 -2.72 3.85 -5.70
C GLY A 61 -1.49 2.97 -5.82
N LYS A 62 -0.96 2.83 -7.05
CA LYS A 62 0.30 2.15 -7.27
C LYS A 62 1.26 2.72 -6.23
N LYS A 63 1.85 1.87 -5.39
CA LYS A 63 3.10 2.26 -4.73
C LYS A 63 3.95 2.74 -5.88
N ILE A 64 4.18 4.04 -5.94
CA ILE A 64 5.14 4.60 -6.89
C ILE A 64 6.35 3.70 -6.70
N ASP A 65 6.81 3.08 -7.79
CA ASP A 65 8.06 2.32 -7.85
C ASP A 65 9.22 3.29 -7.61
N LYS A 66 9.24 3.89 -6.42
CA LYS A 66 10.39 4.55 -5.81
C LYS A 66 11.40 3.50 -5.34
N GLU A 67 11.22 2.24 -5.75
CA GLU A 67 11.98 1.10 -5.29
C GLU A 67 13.35 1.12 -5.98
N THR A 68 14.14 2.09 -5.53
CA THR A 68 15.54 1.98 -5.14
C THR A 68 16.51 1.58 -6.24
N TRP A 69 17.32 2.55 -6.66
CA TRP A 69 18.52 2.44 -7.48
C TRP A 69 19.49 1.26 -7.18
N TRP A 70 19.33 0.55 -6.05
CA TRP A 70 20.04 -0.71 -5.71
C TRP A 70 19.24 -1.99 -6.03
N TRP A 71 18.11 -1.92 -6.74
CA TRP A 71 17.22 -3.05 -7.03
C TRP A 71 17.65 -3.83 -8.29
N SER A 72 18.72 -4.62 -8.17
CA SER A 72 19.26 -5.42 -9.28
C SER A 72 18.46 -6.72 -9.55
N GLU A 73 18.63 -7.30 -10.73
CA GLU A 73 18.07 -8.61 -11.09
C GLU A 73 18.50 -9.71 -10.11
N GLU A 74 19.72 -9.62 -9.58
CA GLU A 74 20.26 -10.54 -8.57
C GLU A 74 19.46 -10.45 -7.26
N VAL A 75 19.13 -9.23 -6.81
CA VAL A 75 18.29 -8.98 -5.63
C VAL A 75 16.88 -9.54 -5.86
N GLN A 76 16.29 -9.27 -7.02
CA GLN A 76 14.96 -9.78 -7.35
C GLN A 76 14.91 -11.31 -7.36
N THR A 77 15.87 -11.94 -8.03
CA THR A 77 15.96 -13.39 -8.15
C THR A 77 16.15 -14.03 -6.77
N SER A 78 17.01 -13.45 -5.93
CA SER A 78 17.24 -13.94 -4.56
C SER A 78 16.00 -13.79 -3.67
N ILE A 79 15.25 -12.70 -3.82
CA ILE A 79 13.99 -12.49 -3.09
C ILE A 79 12.89 -13.43 -3.59
N LYS A 80 12.80 -13.70 -4.90
CA LYS A 80 11.87 -14.69 -5.48
C LYS A 80 12.14 -16.08 -4.91
N LYS A 81 13.40 -16.54 -4.96
CA LYS A 81 13.83 -17.83 -4.37
C LYS A 81 13.51 -17.92 -2.88
N LYS A 82 13.76 -16.86 -2.10
CA LYS A 82 13.36 -16.80 -0.68
C LYS A 82 11.83 -16.95 -0.50
N LYS A 83 11.04 -16.26 -1.33
CA LYS A 83 9.56 -16.32 -1.25
C LYS A 83 9.04 -17.71 -1.59
N GLU A 84 9.60 -18.35 -2.60
CA GLU A 84 9.26 -19.73 -2.98
C GLU A 84 9.59 -20.71 -1.85
N ALA A 85 10.79 -20.63 -1.27
CA ALA A 85 11.18 -21.45 -0.12
C ALA A 85 10.24 -21.25 1.08
N PHE A 86 9.81 -20.00 1.34
CA PHE A 86 8.84 -19.71 2.39
C PHE A 86 7.47 -20.34 2.11
N LYS A 87 6.99 -20.30 0.86
CA LYS A 87 5.73 -20.95 0.46
C LYS A 87 5.79 -22.46 0.63
N ASN A 88 6.90 -23.08 0.23
CA ASN A 88 7.08 -24.53 0.38
C ASN A 88 7.10 -24.92 1.86
N TRP A 89 7.86 -24.18 2.69
CA TRP A 89 7.87 -24.40 4.13
C TRP A 89 6.48 -24.20 4.76
N GLN A 90 5.70 -23.20 4.33
CA GLN A 90 4.33 -23.03 4.84
C GLN A 90 3.37 -24.15 4.44
N ARG A 91 3.60 -24.84 3.32
CA ARG A 91 2.75 -25.93 2.85
C ARG A 91 3.02 -27.23 3.60
N GLU A 92 4.29 -27.59 3.75
CA GLU A 92 4.69 -28.91 4.26
C GLU A 92 5.13 -28.87 5.73
N GLY A 93 5.55 -27.72 6.25
CA GLY A 93 5.90 -27.53 7.66
C GLY A 93 7.16 -28.25 8.13
N THR A 94 7.92 -28.91 7.25
CA THR A 94 9.08 -29.73 7.61
C THR A 94 10.31 -28.89 8.00
N ASP A 95 11.13 -29.41 8.92
CA ASP A 95 12.35 -28.73 9.39
C ASP A 95 13.40 -28.57 8.28
N GLN A 96 13.46 -29.52 7.33
CA GLN A 96 14.36 -29.40 6.18
C GLN A 96 14.03 -28.17 5.32
N LEU A 97 12.75 -27.93 5.02
CA LEU A 97 12.33 -26.76 4.26
C LEU A 97 12.52 -25.45 5.03
N LYS A 98 12.45 -25.51 6.37
CA LYS A 98 12.75 -24.37 7.24
C LYS A 98 14.22 -23.96 7.14
N GLU A 99 15.14 -24.92 7.12
CA GLU A 99 16.57 -24.64 6.91
C GLU A 99 16.84 -24.10 5.50
N VAL A 100 16.24 -24.70 4.46
CA VAL A 100 16.32 -24.17 3.08
C VAL A 100 15.83 -22.72 3.02
N TYR A 101 14.69 -22.39 3.65
CA TYR A 101 14.22 -21.01 3.73
C TYR A 101 15.21 -20.09 4.44
N LYS A 102 15.81 -20.52 5.56
CA LYS A 102 16.82 -19.72 6.28
C LYS A 102 18.03 -19.41 5.42
N GLU A 103 18.52 -20.39 4.66
CA GLU A 103 19.62 -20.20 3.71
C GLU A 103 19.25 -19.20 2.62
N LYS A 104 18.11 -19.40 1.94
CA LYS A 104 17.63 -18.46 0.90
C LYS A 104 17.35 -17.06 1.45
N LYS A 105 16.93 -16.94 2.70
CA LYS A 105 16.80 -15.66 3.40
C LYS A 105 18.15 -14.98 3.62
N LYS A 106 19.19 -15.74 3.99
CA LYS A 106 20.57 -15.21 4.14
C LYS A 106 21.14 -14.78 2.79
N GLU A 107 20.97 -15.59 1.74
CA GLU A 107 21.37 -15.24 0.37
C GLU A 107 20.71 -13.94 -0.09
N ALA A 108 19.40 -13.81 0.07
CA ALA A 108 18.69 -12.58 -0.27
C ALA A 108 19.19 -11.35 0.51
N LYS A 109 19.50 -11.50 1.80
CA LYS A 109 20.11 -10.42 2.59
C LYS A 109 21.48 -10.02 2.07
N ARG A 110 22.33 -10.99 1.70
CA ARG A 110 23.67 -10.75 1.14
C ARG A 110 23.58 -10.03 -0.21
N ALA A 111 22.70 -10.48 -1.10
CA ALA A 111 22.48 -9.84 -2.40
C ALA A 111 22.04 -8.38 -2.23
N VAL A 112 21.09 -8.12 -1.31
CA VAL A 112 20.65 -6.75 -1.01
C VAL A 112 21.79 -5.91 -0.43
N ALA A 113 22.60 -6.46 0.48
CA ALA A 113 23.73 -5.74 1.07
C ALA A 113 24.77 -5.37 0.00
N LYS A 114 25.14 -6.32 -0.86
CA LYS A 114 26.09 -6.10 -1.96
C LYS A 114 25.57 -5.08 -2.97
N ALA A 115 24.31 -5.17 -3.37
CA ALA A 115 23.72 -4.19 -4.29
C ALA A 115 23.72 -2.79 -3.68
N LYS A 116 23.37 -2.67 -2.39
CA LYS A 116 23.48 -1.40 -1.67
C LYS A 116 24.91 -0.89 -1.59
N GLU A 117 25.88 -1.74 -1.32
CA GLU A 117 27.29 -1.35 -1.23
C GLU A 117 27.81 -0.80 -2.56
N VAL A 118 27.52 -1.48 -3.67
CA VAL A 118 27.90 -1.02 -5.02
C VAL A 118 27.28 0.33 -5.32
N SER A 119 25.98 0.45 -5.08
CA SER A 119 25.24 1.70 -5.20
C SER A 119 25.88 2.80 -4.34
N TYR A 120 26.07 2.58 -3.04
CA TYR A 120 26.70 3.57 -2.17
C TYR A 120 28.10 3.97 -2.64
N LYS A 121 28.90 3.03 -3.10
CA LYS A 121 30.24 3.33 -3.64
C LYS A 121 30.16 4.28 -4.84
N GLN A 122 29.30 3.99 -5.82
CA GLN A 122 29.06 4.87 -6.96
C GLN A 122 28.55 6.25 -6.53
N TRP A 123 27.69 6.28 -5.50
CA TRP A 123 27.18 7.52 -4.96
C TRP A 123 28.27 8.36 -4.27
N TYR A 124 29.15 7.74 -3.48
CA TYR A 124 30.29 8.41 -2.86
C TYR A 124 31.28 8.94 -3.91
N GLU A 125 31.55 8.18 -4.97
CA GLU A 125 32.42 8.62 -6.08
C GLU A 125 31.85 9.87 -6.80
N ASN A 126 30.53 10.03 -6.83
CA ASN A 126 29.89 11.17 -7.47
C ASN A 126 29.74 12.40 -6.54
N LEU A 127 29.99 12.29 -5.23
CA LEU A 127 29.90 13.43 -4.30
C LEU A 127 30.94 14.52 -4.58
N ASP A 128 32.05 14.20 -5.24
CA ASP A 128 33.04 15.20 -5.67
C ASP A 128 32.53 16.09 -6.83
N THR A 129 31.30 15.85 -7.32
CA THR A 129 30.66 16.64 -8.36
C THR A 129 29.46 17.42 -7.80
N ARG A 130 29.23 18.61 -8.33
CA ARG A 130 28.10 19.48 -7.92
C ARG A 130 26.73 18.81 -8.11
N GLU A 131 26.63 17.84 -9.01
CA GLU A 131 25.41 17.03 -9.23
C GLU A 131 25.19 15.98 -8.14
N GLY A 132 26.27 15.42 -7.56
CA GLY A 132 26.19 14.48 -6.44
C GLY A 132 25.68 15.12 -5.14
N ASP A 133 26.08 16.36 -4.87
CA ASP A 133 25.62 17.14 -3.71
C ASP A 133 24.10 17.40 -3.75
N ASP A 134 23.56 17.69 -4.93
CA ASP A 134 22.13 17.98 -5.10
C ASP A 134 21.28 16.70 -4.96
N LEU A 135 21.79 15.57 -5.47
CA LEU A 135 21.21 14.23 -5.25
C LEU A 135 21.25 13.84 -3.76
N HIS A 136 22.34 14.12 -3.05
CA HIS A 136 22.46 13.90 -1.61
C HIS A 136 21.38 14.65 -0.82
N LEU A 137 21.19 15.94 -1.13
CA LEU A 137 20.19 16.77 -0.47
C LEU A 137 18.76 16.28 -0.76
N GLN A 138 18.50 15.81 -1.99
CA GLN A 138 17.21 15.24 -2.38
C GLN A 138 16.91 13.94 -1.61
N ASP A 139 17.90 13.05 -1.50
CA ASP A 139 17.78 11.79 -0.77
C ASP A 139 17.55 12.02 0.73
N CYS A 140 18.33 12.91 1.37
CA CYS A 140 18.11 13.29 2.77
C CYS A 140 16.71 13.86 3.02
N LYS A 141 16.20 14.70 2.11
CA LYS A 141 14.83 15.23 2.17
C LYS A 141 13.80 14.11 2.03
N SER A 142 14.04 13.13 1.17
CA SER A 142 13.14 12.00 0.93
C SER A 142 13.02 11.08 2.15
N GLU A 143 14.13 10.81 2.84
CA GLU A 143 14.18 9.96 4.02
C GLU A 143 13.46 10.59 5.21
N ASN A 144 13.63 11.90 5.40
CA ASN A 144 12.93 12.65 6.44
C ASN A 144 11.41 12.65 6.20
N ARG A 145 10.96 12.78 4.95
CA ARG A 145 9.53 12.62 4.59
C ARG A 145 9.02 11.21 4.91
N GLY A 146 9.82 10.17 4.69
CA GLY A 146 9.49 8.78 5.04
C GLY A 146 9.34 8.57 6.55
N LYS A 147 10.30 9.06 7.35
CA LYS A 147 10.26 9.00 8.83
C LYS A 147 9.04 9.73 9.41
N LYS A 148 8.67 10.88 8.84
CA LYS A 148 7.45 11.63 9.21
C LYS A 148 6.14 10.90 8.86
N ARG A 149 6.12 10.05 7.81
CA ARG A 149 4.94 9.25 7.44
C ARG A 149 4.78 8.04 8.38
N HIS A 150 5.85 7.29 8.61
CA HIS A 150 5.85 6.14 9.51
C HIS A 150 5.46 6.51 10.96
N LYS A 151 5.84 7.69 11.44
CA LYS A 151 5.40 8.20 12.75
C LYS A 151 3.89 8.50 12.79
N ARG A 152 3.29 8.98 11.70
CA ARG A 152 1.84 9.23 11.60
C ARG A 152 1.04 7.93 11.54
N ASP A 153 1.48 6.99 10.73
CA ASP A 153 0.83 5.66 10.63
C ASP A 153 0.86 4.90 11.97
N LYS A 154 1.85 5.19 12.83
CA LYS A 154 1.97 4.66 14.19
C LYS A 154 1.10 5.40 15.22
N SER A 155 0.80 6.68 15.03
CA SER A 155 -0.08 7.45 15.92
C SER A 155 -1.57 7.20 15.66
N ASP A 156 -1.93 6.77 14.44
CA ASP A 156 -3.32 6.43 14.08
C ASP A 156 -3.74 5.01 14.52
N GLN A 157 -2.79 4.19 14.98
CA GLN A 157 -3.08 2.92 15.65
C GLN A 157 -3.31 3.22 17.14
N GLY A 158 -4.58 3.38 17.53
CA GLY A 158 -4.98 3.45 18.95
C GLY A 158 -4.49 2.22 19.75
N PRO A 159 -4.45 2.32 21.09
CA PRO A 159 -3.88 1.26 21.93
C PRO A 159 -4.65 -0.05 21.73
N THR A 160 -4.01 -1.03 21.08
CA THR A 160 -4.52 -2.40 21.05
C THR A 160 -4.30 -3.01 22.43
N GLY A 161 -5.30 -2.87 23.30
CA GLY A 161 -5.36 -3.55 24.59
C GLY A 161 -5.30 -5.06 24.37
N ARG A 162 -4.26 -5.68 24.92
CA ARG A 162 -4.14 -7.14 25.01
C ARG A 162 -4.51 -7.51 26.44
N SER A 163 -5.76 -7.92 26.65
CA SER A 163 -6.15 -8.61 27.90
C SER A 163 -5.32 -9.87 28.03
N ALA A 164 -4.64 -10.00 29.16
CA ALA A 164 -4.03 -11.25 29.58
C ALA A 164 -5.14 -12.11 30.21
N ASP A 165 -5.36 -13.29 29.62
CA ASP A 165 -5.98 -14.44 30.28
C ASP A 165 -4.84 -15.38 30.69
#